data_AF-A0A2P5ER62-F1
#
_entry.id   AF-A0A2P5ER62-F1
#
_cell.length_a   1.000
_cell.length_b   1.000
_cell.length_c   1.000
_cell.angle_alpha   90.00
_cell.angle_beta   90.00
_cell.angle_gamma   90.00
#
_symmetry.space_group_name_H-M   'P 1'
#
loop_
_entity.id
_entity.type
_entity.pdbx_description
1 polymer ?
#
loop_
_entity_poly.entity_id
_entity_poly.type
_entity_poly.pdbx_seq_one_letter_code
_entity_poly.pdbx_strand_id
1 'polypeptide(L)'
;MASGKTPNYYYSRSKPHAVCIPFPIQSHIKAMLKFAKLLHQKGFYITFVNTEFNQKRFLKTTSLDDHDHDHDHDHDRSSNLFLDGLPDFRFETIPDGLPPSDPDSTQDIPSLCDSTRTNFSAPFLQLIKKINENSKATSIDVPYVSCIVSDGFMTFAVESAAQHLGIPLVKFFSIAACGLMGCRQYRRLLEKGLVPLKGRNHNVISTMLSTAAYFVYVTNGLIFLILVYMTCEYVVYDDWIWK
;
A
#
# COMPACT_ATOMS: atom_id res chain seq x y z
N MET A 1 -10.49 -49.35 33.10
CA MET A 1 -9.47 -49.11 32.06
C MET A 1 -10.14 -49.42 30.71
N ALA A 2 -10.25 -48.56 29.70
CA ALA A 2 -9.62 -47.28 29.41
C ALA A 2 -10.68 -46.30 28.85
N SER A 3 -10.61 -45.04 29.30
CA SER A 3 -11.34 -43.91 28.76
C SER A 3 -10.72 -43.54 27.41
N GLY A 4 -11.46 -43.71 26.32
CA GLY A 4 -11.07 -43.27 24.99
C GLY A 4 -11.17 -41.75 24.89
N LYS A 5 -10.05 -41.05 25.12
CA LYS A 5 -9.93 -39.62 24.77
C LYS A 5 -9.60 -39.53 23.28
N THR A 6 -10.56 -39.13 22.47
CA THR A 6 -10.29 -38.62 21.12
C THR A 6 -9.45 -37.35 21.22
N PRO A 7 -8.29 -37.24 20.55
CA PRO A 7 -7.52 -36.01 20.57
C PRO A 7 -8.24 -34.95 19.73
N ASN A 8 -8.70 -33.89 20.40
CA ASN A 8 -9.15 -32.67 19.72
C ASN A 8 -7.93 -31.98 19.09
N TYR A 9 -7.70 -32.24 17.80
CA TYR A 9 -6.82 -31.42 16.97
C TYR A 9 -7.51 -30.09 16.69
N TYR A 10 -7.51 -29.18 17.67
CA TYR A 10 -7.69 -27.75 17.37
C TYR A 10 -6.40 -27.27 16.68
N TYR A 11 -6.29 -27.48 15.36
CA TYR A 11 -5.44 -26.61 14.57
C TYR A 11 -6.06 -25.22 14.65
N SER A 12 -5.58 -24.37 15.58
CA SER A 12 -5.81 -22.94 15.46
C SER A 12 -5.24 -22.54 14.11
N ARG A 13 -6.10 -22.21 13.12
CA ARG A 13 -5.59 -21.65 11.87
C ARG A 13 -4.79 -20.41 12.24
N SER A 14 -3.48 -20.43 11.96
CA SER A 14 -2.62 -19.26 12.08
C SER A 14 -3.31 -18.08 11.39
N LYS A 15 -3.35 -16.90 12.04
CA LYS A 15 -4.04 -15.71 11.50
C LYS A 15 -3.48 -15.40 10.10
N PRO A 16 -4.33 -15.02 9.12
CA PRO A 16 -3.80 -14.60 7.83
C PRO A 16 -2.98 -13.32 8.01
N HIS A 17 -1.75 -13.32 7.52
CA HIS A 17 -0.84 -12.18 7.57
C HIS A 17 -0.86 -11.43 6.24
N ALA A 18 -1.28 -10.16 6.26
CA ALA A 18 -1.18 -9.25 5.14
C ALA A 18 -0.01 -8.26 5.33
N VAL A 19 0.91 -8.22 4.37
CA VAL A 19 1.91 -7.16 4.26
C VAL A 19 1.36 -6.07 3.36
N CYS A 20 1.09 -4.89 3.92
CA CYS A 20 0.54 -3.74 3.22
C CYS A 20 1.67 -2.77 2.83
N ILE A 21 1.85 -2.50 1.55
CA ILE A 21 2.88 -1.58 1.04
C ILE A 21 2.27 -0.49 0.14
N PRO A 22 2.10 0.74 0.64
CA PRO A 22 1.60 1.87 -0.13
C PRO A 22 2.65 2.40 -1.12
N PHE A 23 2.21 3.16 -2.13
CA PHE A 23 3.12 4.07 -2.84
C PHE A 23 3.55 5.17 -1.85
N PRO A 24 4.83 5.56 -1.81
CA PRO A 24 5.41 6.31 -0.70
C PRO A 24 5.06 7.81 -0.72
N ILE A 25 3.78 8.16 -0.90
CA ILE A 25 3.23 9.52 -0.83
C ILE A 25 2.05 9.58 0.16
N GLN A 26 1.86 10.73 0.79
CA GLN A 26 0.97 10.88 1.95
C GLN A 26 -0.47 10.37 1.71
N SER A 27 -1.11 10.71 0.59
CA SER A 27 -2.49 10.31 0.32
C SER A 27 -2.63 8.79 0.15
N HIS A 28 -1.66 8.14 -0.49
CA HIS A 28 -1.63 6.69 -0.69
C HIS A 28 -1.38 5.95 0.63
N ILE A 29 -0.45 6.46 1.45
CA ILE A 29 -0.17 5.93 2.79
C ILE A 29 -1.44 5.98 3.65
N LYS A 30 -2.12 7.12 3.71
CA LYS A 30 -3.37 7.27 4.48
C LYS A 30 -4.47 6.32 4.00
N ALA A 31 -4.66 6.20 2.68
CA ALA A 31 -5.67 5.31 2.11
C ALA A 31 -5.37 3.83 2.42
N MET A 32 -4.13 3.39 2.22
CA MET A 32 -3.70 2.02 2.53
C MET A 32 -3.81 1.75 4.04
N LEU A 33 -3.49 2.73 4.89
CA LEU A 33 -3.58 2.56 6.34
C LEU A 33 -5.02 2.36 6.80
N LYS A 34 -5.98 3.09 6.22
CA LYS A 34 -7.42 2.86 6.45
C LYS A 34 -7.83 1.46 6.01
N PHE A 35 -7.35 0.99 4.86
CA PHE A 35 -7.62 -0.36 4.39
C PHE A 35 -6.99 -1.44 5.30
N ALA A 36 -5.76 -1.23 5.76
CA ALA A 36 -5.07 -2.11 6.70
C ALA A 36 -5.79 -2.21 8.05
N LYS A 37 -6.32 -1.08 8.58
CA LYS A 37 -7.18 -1.07 9.77
C LYS A 37 -8.43 -1.95 9.57
N LEU A 38 -9.06 -1.89 8.40
CA LEU A 38 -10.22 -2.75 8.08
C LEU A 38 -9.84 -4.23 8.01
N LEU A 39 -8.70 -4.58 7.40
CA LEU A 39 -8.20 -5.96 7.37
C LEU A 39 -7.91 -6.48 8.78
N HIS A 40 -7.27 -5.66 9.61
CA HIS A 40 -7.01 -5.99 11.02
C HIS A 40 -8.31 -6.27 11.78
N GLN A 41 -9.34 -5.43 11.62
CA GLN A 41 -10.68 -5.66 12.20
C GLN A 41 -11.34 -6.97 11.70
N LYS A 42 -10.93 -7.50 10.56
CA LYS A 42 -11.36 -8.81 10.02
C LYS A 42 -10.47 -9.97 10.47
N GLY A 43 -9.54 -9.75 11.40
CA GLY A 43 -8.72 -10.78 12.02
C GLY A 43 -7.39 -11.06 11.31
N PHE A 44 -6.96 -10.17 10.42
CA PHE A 44 -5.63 -10.27 9.81
C PHE A 44 -4.54 -9.78 10.77
N TYR A 45 -3.41 -10.46 10.72
CA TYR A 45 -2.14 -9.89 11.18
C TYR A 45 -1.64 -8.91 10.12
N ILE A 46 -1.29 -7.69 10.52
CA ILE A 46 -0.85 -6.64 9.60
C ILE A 46 0.62 -6.30 9.84
N THR A 47 1.39 -6.33 8.75
CA THR A 47 2.65 -5.58 8.67
C THR A 47 2.47 -4.45 7.67
N PHE A 48 2.54 -3.21 8.13
CA PHE A 48 2.47 -2.02 7.30
C PHE A 48 3.88 -1.53 6.97
N VAL A 49 4.23 -1.45 5.69
CA VAL A 49 5.58 -1.10 5.24
C VAL A 49 5.64 0.37 4.87
N ASN A 50 6.49 1.12 5.55
CA ASN A 50 6.86 2.49 5.20
C ASN A 50 8.24 2.54 4.54
N THR A 51 8.56 3.67 3.91
CA THR A 51 9.97 4.00 3.70
C THR A 51 10.56 4.54 5.00
N GLU A 52 11.87 4.43 5.19
CA GLU A 52 12.55 5.03 6.34
C GLU A 52 12.29 6.55 6.45
N PHE A 53 12.25 7.25 5.30
CA PHE A 53 11.89 8.66 5.24
C PHE A 53 10.48 8.92 5.77
N ASN A 54 9.49 8.16 5.27
CA ASN A 54 8.09 8.32 5.68
C ASN A 54 7.86 7.92 7.13
N GLN A 55 8.56 6.90 7.65
CA GLN A 55 8.51 6.53 9.05
C GLN A 55 9.04 7.65 9.95
N LYS A 56 10.16 8.27 9.59
CA LYS A 56 10.70 9.43 10.34
C LYS A 56 9.72 10.60 10.36
N ARG A 57 9.06 10.89 9.23
CA ARG A 57 8.05 11.95 9.16
C ARG A 57 6.82 11.61 10.03
N PHE A 58 6.37 10.36 9.98
CA PHE A 58 5.27 9.87 10.80
C PHE A 58 5.57 10.03 12.29
N LEU A 59 6.74 9.58 12.76
CA LEU A 59 7.15 9.69 14.16
C LEU A 59 7.31 11.15 14.62
N LYS A 60 7.92 12.02 13.81
CA LYS A 60 8.08 13.45 14.14
C LYS A 60 6.75 14.16 14.35
N THR A 61 5.77 13.89 13.49
CA THR A 61 4.45 14.51 13.65
C THR A 61 3.76 14.05 14.93
N THR A 62 4.06 12.83 15.39
CA THR A 62 3.52 12.32 16.65
C THR A 62 4.21 12.92 17.87
N SER A 63 5.50 13.25 17.79
CA SER A 63 6.26 13.84 18.92
C SER A 63 5.94 15.32 19.18
N LEU A 64 5.39 16.03 18.20
CA LEU A 64 5.07 17.46 18.30
C LEU A 64 3.66 17.72 18.85
N ASP A 65 2.77 16.73 18.82
CA ASP A 65 1.37 16.83 19.26
C ASP A 65 1.20 16.55 20.78
N ASP A 66 2.25 16.10 21.48
CA ASP A 66 2.23 15.86 22.94
C ASP A 66 2.32 17.17 23.77
N HIS A 67 2.48 18.34 23.14
CA HIS A 67 2.73 19.60 23.84
C HIS A 67 1.68 20.71 23.66
N ASP A 68 0.70 20.57 22.77
CA ASP A 68 -0.39 21.53 22.60
C ASP A 68 -1.76 20.90 22.91
N HIS A 69 -2.14 20.96 24.18
CA HIS A 69 -3.53 20.84 24.61
C HIS A 69 -4.29 22.09 24.17
N ASP A 70 -4.90 22.05 22.99
CA ASP A 70 -6.17 22.70 22.63
C ASP A 70 -6.22 22.91 21.12
N HIS A 71 -6.81 21.97 20.37
CA HIS A 71 -7.73 22.24 19.28
C HIS A 71 -8.29 20.94 18.67
N ASP A 72 -9.62 20.91 18.54
CA ASP A 72 -10.45 19.88 17.92
C ASP A 72 -10.16 19.70 16.41
N HIS A 73 -8.98 19.19 16.04
CA HIS A 73 -8.65 18.87 14.66
C HIS A 73 -8.07 17.45 14.49
N ASP A 74 -8.90 16.60 13.91
CA ASP A 74 -8.61 15.35 13.21
C ASP A 74 -8.22 14.13 14.08
N HIS A 75 -9.26 13.48 14.65
CA HIS A 75 -9.20 12.23 15.43
C HIS A 75 -8.45 11.06 14.71
N ASP A 76 -8.27 11.11 13.38
CA ASP A 76 -7.56 10.08 12.60
C ASP A 76 -6.03 10.12 12.82
N ARG A 77 -5.44 11.27 13.20
CA ARG A 77 -3.98 11.41 13.32
C ARG A 77 -3.42 10.75 14.58
N SER A 78 -4.06 10.98 15.73
CA SER A 78 -3.77 10.32 17.01
C SER A 78 -3.99 8.79 16.95
N SER A 79 -4.97 8.34 16.15
CA SER A 79 -5.30 6.91 16.02
C SER A 79 -4.18 6.04 15.44
N ASN A 80 -3.19 6.62 14.75
CA ASN A 80 -2.11 5.84 14.14
C ASN A 80 -0.99 5.49 15.15
N LEU A 81 -0.86 6.24 16.25
CA LEU A 81 0.06 5.92 17.36
C LEU A 81 -0.39 4.67 18.12
N PHE A 82 -1.70 4.47 18.27
CA PHE A 82 -2.26 3.30 18.93
C PHE A 82 -2.04 1.99 18.16
N LEU A 83 -1.77 2.05 16.85
CA LEU A 83 -1.62 0.86 16.02
C LEU A 83 -0.30 0.13 16.24
N ASP A 84 0.80 0.85 16.50
CA ASP A 84 2.13 0.25 16.72
C ASP A 84 2.23 -0.51 18.06
N GLY A 85 1.21 -0.36 18.92
CA GLY A 85 1.07 -1.11 20.18
C GLY A 85 0.03 -2.24 20.12
N LEU A 86 -0.62 -2.50 18.98
CA LEU A 86 -1.56 -3.62 18.87
C LEU A 86 -0.80 -4.92 18.62
N PRO A 87 -1.17 -6.04 19.26
CA PRO A 87 -0.44 -7.31 19.16
C PRO A 87 -0.37 -7.87 17.73
N ASP A 88 -1.32 -7.51 16.86
CA ASP A 88 -1.42 -7.99 15.48
C ASP A 88 -1.27 -6.90 14.41
N PHE A 89 -0.74 -5.73 14.77
CA PHE A 89 -0.48 -4.63 13.82
C PHE A 89 0.91 -4.07 14.08
N ARG A 90 1.80 -4.15 13.10
CA ARG A 90 3.17 -3.62 13.21
C ARG A 90 3.54 -2.76 12.02
N PHE A 91 4.49 -1.86 12.24
CA PHE A 91 5.16 -1.13 11.17
C PHE A 91 6.56 -1.70 10.91
N GLU A 92 6.94 -1.80 9.65
CA GLU A 92 8.30 -2.12 9.21
C GLU A 92 8.75 -1.08 8.18
N THR A 93 10.05 -0.97 7.96
CA THR A 93 10.61 0.02 7.03
C THR A 93 11.50 -0.62 5.99
N ILE A 94 11.53 -0.01 4.80
CA ILE A 94 12.53 -0.27 3.76
C ILE A 94 13.22 1.05 3.37
N PRO A 95 14.50 1.02 2.94
CA PRO A 95 15.17 2.19 2.40
C PRO A 95 14.53 2.57 1.05
N ASP A 96 14.43 3.88 0.79
CA ASP A 96 13.99 4.39 -0.51
C ASP A 96 15.15 4.63 -1.49
N GLY A 97 16.39 4.67 -1.00
CA GLY A 97 17.58 4.91 -1.82
C GLY A 97 17.59 6.29 -2.48
N LEU A 98 16.82 7.24 -1.94
CA LEU A 98 16.87 8.64 -2.35
C LEU A 98 17.85 9.43 -1.48
N PRO A 99 18.45 10.52 -2.01
CA PRO A 99 19.24 11.44 -1.18
C PRO A 99 18.39 11.99 -0.02
N PRO A 100 19.04 12.33 1.12
CA PRO A 100 18.35 13.02 2.20
C PRO A 100 17.66 14.28 1.67
N SER A 101 16.38 14.44 2.01
CA SER A 101 15.58 15.61 1.68
C SER A 101 14.99 16.21 2.95
N ASP A 102 14.61 17.48 2.88
CA ASP A 102 13.89 18.15 3.95
C ASP A 102 12.58 17.37 4.25
N PRO A 103 12.39 16.90 5.50
CA PRO A 103 11.18 16.20 5.91
C PRO A 103 9.89 16.94 5.62
N ASP A 104 9.92 18.28 5.50
CA ASP A 104 8.75 19.11 5.21
C ASP A 104 8.55 19.38 3.72
N SER A 105 9.51 18.99 2.87
CA SER A 105 9.40 19.14 1.42
C SER A 105 8.33 18.22 0.81
N THR A 106 7.78 18.66 -0.31
CA THR A 106 6.96 17.80 -1.17
C THR A 106 7.87 16.82 -1.90
N GLN A 107 7.55 15.54 -1.85
CA GLN A 107 8.37 14.52 -2.51
C GLN A 107 8.31 14.68 -4.03
N ASP A 108 9.48 14.63 -4.67
CA ASP A 108 9.59 14.63 -6.12
C ASP A 108 9.06 13.32 -6.70
N ILE A 109 7.89 13.38 -7.33
CA ILE A 109 7.20 12.19 -7.80
C ILE A 109 7.99 11.42 -8.86
N PRO A 110 8.60 12.05 -9.88
CA PRO A 110 9.49 11.35 -10.81
C PRO A 110 10.60 10.57 -10.11
N SER A 111 11.32 11.19 -9.18
CA SER A 111 12.39 10.52 -8.42
C SER A 111 11.85 9.35 -7.60
N LEU A 112 10.70 9.47 -6.95
CA LEU A 112 10.06 8.35 -6.24
C LEU A 112 9.67 7.20 -7.19
N CYS A 113 9.13 7.53 -8.36
CA CYS A 113 8.80 6.54 -9.39
C CYS A 113 10.03 5.74 -9.84
N ASP A 114 11.17 6.40 -10.02
CA ASP A 114 12.42 5.74 -10.40
C ASP A 114 12.98 4.93 -9.23
N SER A 115 13.03 5.51 -8.04
CA SER A 115 13.48 4.85 -6.81
C SER A 115 12.68 3.58 -6.48
N THR A 116 11.35 3.62 -6.56
CA THR A 116 10.49 2.43 -6.34
C THR A 116 10.77 1.31 -7.34
N ARG A 117 11.18 1.66 -8.57
CA ARG A 117 11.54 0.70 -9.61
C ARG A 117 12.91 0.07 -9.37
N THR A 118 13.90 0.86 -8.98
CA THR A 118 15.30 0.41 -8.94
C THR A 118 15.74 -0.07 -7.56
N ASN A 119 15.21 0.53 -6.49
CA ASN A 119 15.80 0.40 -5.16
C ASN A 119 14.97 -0.47 -4.21
N PHE A 120 13.67 -0.65 -4.46
CA PHE A 120 12.78 -1.27 -3.44
C PHE A 120 12.70 -2.80 -3.53
N SER A 121 12.91 -3.39 -4.70
CA SER A 121 12.68 -4.81 -4.94
C SER A 121 13.50 -5.73 -4.02
N ALA A 122 14.81 -5.47 -3.91
CA ALA A 122 15.69 -6.27 -3.07
C ALA A 122 15.40 -6.09 -1.56
N PRO A 123 15.31 -4.86 -1.03
CA PRO A 123 14.94 -4.65 0.38
C PRO A 123 13.58 -5.23 0.74
N PHE A 124 12.58 -5.11 -0.13
CA PHE A 124 11.25 -5.68 0.12
C PHE A 124 11.28 -7.21 0.20
N LEU A 125 11.96 -7.87 -0.73
CA LEU A 125 12.17 -9.33 -0.67
C LEU A 125 12.87 -9.76 0.63
N GLN A 126 13.92 -9.04 1.02
CA GLN A 126 14.64 -9.31 2.28
C GLN A 126 13.73 -9.15 3.51
N LEU A 127 12.87 -8.12 3.52
CA LEU A 127 11.90 -7.91 4.58
C LEU A 127 10.93 -9.08 4.72
N ILE A 128 10.33 -9.55 3.61
CA ILE A 128 9.40 -10.70 3.66
C ILE A 128 10.10 -11.97 4.16
N LYS A 129 11.33 -12.23 3.71
CA LYS A 129 12.14 -13.36 4.19
C LYS A 129 12.39 -13.27 5.70
N LYS A 130 12.84 -12.11 6.19
CA LYS A 130 13.05 -11.84 7.62
C LYS A 130 11.78 -12.10 8.43
N ILE A 131 10.62 -11.61 7.97
CA ILE A 131 9.33 -11.81 8.66
C ILE A 131 9.01 -13.32 8.75
N ASN A 132 9.17 -14.06 7.66
CA ASN A 132 8.90 -15.50 7.62
C ASN A 132 9.89 -16.31 8.45
N GLU A 133 11.17 -15.92 8.49
CA GLU A 133 12.19 -16.53 9.35
C GLU A 133 11.88 -16.32 10.84
N ASN A 134 11.48 -15.10 11.21
CA ASN A 134 11.02 -14.79 12.58
C ASN A 134 9.80 -15.63 12.96
N SER A 135 8.84 -15.79 12.03
CA SER A 135 7.65 -16.64 12.21
C SER A 135 8.00 -18.12 12.46
N LYS A 136 9.16 -18.57 11.94
CA LYS A 136 9.66 -19.94 12.18
C LYS A 136 10.34 -20.07 13.54
N ALA A 137 11.05 -19.03 13.97
CA ALA A 137 11.86 -19.05 15.19
C ALA A 137 11.02 -18.84 16.47
N THR A 138 9.98 -18.01 16.40
CA THR A 138 9.06 -17.78 17.52
C THR A 138 7.80 -18.60 17.27
N SER A 139 7.62 -19.70 18.00
CA SER A 139 6.51 -20.63 17.76
C SER A 139 5.10 -20.06 18.00
N ILE A 140 4.93 -18.80 18.43
CA ILE A 140 3.63 -18.24 18.86
C ILE A 140 3.27 -16.80 18.43
N ASP A 141 4.18 -15.89 18.03
CA ASP A 141 3.80 -14.45 17.94
C ASP A 141 3.69 -13.83 16.54
N VAL A 142 4.24 -14.43 15.48
CA VAL A 142 4.15 -13.85 14.12
C VAL A 142 3.74 -14.92 13.12
N PRO A 143 2.59 -14.80 12.44
CA PRO A 143 2.21 -15.71 11.36
C PRO A 143 3.07 -15.48 10.11
N TYR A 144 3.29 -16.53 9.32
CA TYR A 144 3.89 -16.41 7.99
C TYR A 144 3.09 -15.46 7.11
N VAL A 145 3.79 -14.68 6.28
CA VAL A 145 3.15 -13.81 5.29
C VAL A 145 2.29 -14.64 4.35
N SER A 146 0.98 -14.38 4.37
CA SER A 146 -0.02 -15.11 3.60
C SER A 146 -0.49 -14.35 2.36
N CYS A 147 -0.37 -13.02 2.34
CA CYS A 147 -0.61 -12.20 1.17
C CYS A 147 0.15 -10.87 1.24
N ILE A 148 0.38 -10.28 0.08
CA ILE A 148 0.90 -8.92 -0.09
C ILE A 148 -0.23 -8.06 -0.64
N VAL A 149 -0.56 -6.97 0.05
CA VAL A 149 -1.46 -5.92 -0.43
C VAL A 149 -0.60 -4.74 -0.84
N SER A 150 -0.46 -4.55 -2.15
CA SER A 150 0.42 -3.54 -2.73
C SER A 150 -0.38 -2.43 -3.38
N ASP A 151 0.09 -1.20 -3.24
CA ASP A 151 -0.39 -0.12 -4.10
C ASP A 151 -0.18 -0.48 -5.58
N GLY A 152 -1.13 -0.11 -6.43
CA GLY A 152 -1.04 -0.35 -7.87
C GLY A 152 0.26 0.18 -8.52
N PHE A 153 0.83 1.25 -7.98
CA PHE A 153 2.09 1.85 -8.44
C PHE A 153 3.34 1.20 -7.84
N MET A 154 3.21 0.20 -6.97
CA MET A 154 4.33 -0.47 -6.31
C MET A 154 4.69 -1.83 -6.96
N THR A 155 4.15 -2.15 -8.13
CA THR A 155 4.31 -3.46 -8.78
C THR A 155 5.79 -3.90 -8.89
N PHE A 156 6.70 -3.06 -9.38
CA PHE A 156 8.13 -3.42 -9.53
C PHE A 156 8.83 -3.73 -8.21
N ALA A 157 8.39 -3.11 -7.12
CA ALA A 157 8.95 -3.32 -5.80
C ALA A 157 8.56 -4.69 -5.22
N VAL A 158 7.40 -5.24 -5.59
CA VAL A 158 6.80 -6.36 -4.86
C VAL A 158 6.65 -7.64 -5.68
N GLU A 159 6.56 -7.52 -7.01
CA GLU A 159 6.20 -8.63 -7.90
C GLU A 159 7.23 -9.76 -7.85
N SER A 160 8.52 -9.41 -7.88
CA SER A 160 9.60 -10.39 -7.72
C SER A 160 9.47 -11.14 -6.39
N ALA A 161 9.18 -10.46 -5.28
CA ALA A 161 9.03 -11.12 -3.99
C ALA A 161 7.82 -12.04 -3.93
N ALA A 162 6.68 -11.59 -4.45
CA ALA A 162 5.46 -12.39 -4.54
C ALA A 162 5.68 -13.68 -5.36
N GLN A 163 6.32 -13.57 -6.52
CA GLN A 163 6.61 -14.71 -7.40
C GLN A 163 7.61 -15.68 -6.78
N HIS A 164 8.75 -15.19 -6.31
CA HIS A 164 9.81 -16.05 -5.75
C HIS A 164 9.37 -16.79 -4.49
N LEU A 165 8.45 -16.22 -3.72
CA LEU A 165 7.97 -16.80 -2.45
C LEU A 165 6.61 -17.49 -2.59
N GLY A 166 5.97 -17.45 -3.77
CA GLY A 166 4.65 -18.02 -4.00
C GLY A 166 3.54 -17.35 -3.16
N ILE A 167 3.70 -16.06 -2.84
CA ILE A 167 2.76 -15.32 -1.99
C ILE A 167 1.74 -14.58 -2.88
N PRO A 168 0.43 -14.73 -2.66
CA PRO A 168 -0.60 -13.98 -3.38
C PRO A 168 -0.39 -12.46 -3.31
N LEU A 169 -0.48 -11.80 -4.46
CA LEU A 169 -0.36 -10.35 -4.60
C LEU A 169 -1.72 -9.72 -4.94
N VAL A 170 -2.20 -8.83 -4.08
CA VAL A 170 -3.41 -8.03 -4.26
C VAL A 170 -3.01 -6.59 -4.55
N LYS A 171 -3.60 -5.98 -5.59
CA LYS A 171 -3.35 -4.59 -5.96
C LYS A 171 -4.48 -3.69 -5.46
N PHE A 172 -4.11 -2.70 -4.66
CA PHE A 172 -5.01 -1.67 -4.16
C PHE A 172 -4.73 -0.35 -4.90
N PHE A 173 -5.74 0.21 -5.55
CA PHE A 173 -5.64 1.50 -6.22
C PHE A 173 -6.39 2.54 -5.40
N SER A 174 -5.65 3.45 -4.77
CA SER A 174 -6.18 4.55 -3.96
C SER A 174 -6.72 5.73 -4.79
N ILE A 175 -6.58 5.66 -6.12
CA ILE A 175 -7.06 6.67 -7.07
C ILE A 175 -8.50 6.40 -7.51
N ALA A 176 -9.21 7.45 -7.93
CA ALA A 176 -10.55 7.32 -8.50
C ALA A 176 -10.55 6.42 -9.75
N ALA A 177 -11.64 5.68 -9.97
CA ALA A 177 -11.78 4.76 -11.10
C ALA A 177 -11.56 5.45 -12.45
N CYS A 178 -12.03 6.69 -12.61
CA CYS A 178 -11.78 7.49 -13.81
C CYS A 178 -10.28 7.81 -14.01
N GLY A 179 -9.55 8.09 -12.92
CA GLY A 179 -8.10 8.27 -12.95
C GLY A 179 -7.37 7.00 -13.35
N LEU A 180 -7.78 5.85 -12.80
CA LEU A 180 -7.24 4.54 -13.19
C LEU A 180 -7.50 4.24 -14.68
N MET A 181 -8.70 4.55 -15.18
CA MET A 181 -9.02 4.44 -16.60
C MET A 181 -8.15 5.35 -17.46
N GLY A 182 -7.88 6.57 -16.99
CA GLY A 182 -6.90 7.48 -17.62
C GLY A 182 -5.51 6.84 -17.74
N CYS A 183 -5.00 6.26 -16.65
CA CYS A 183 -3.72 5.53 -16.66
C CYS A 183 -3.73 4.35 -17.64
N ARG A 184 -4.80 3.56 -17.67
CA ARG A 184 -4.95 2.41 -18.59
C ARG A 184 -5.02 2.82 -20.05
N GLN A 185 -5.68 3.93 -20.35
CA GLN A 185 -5.83 4.44 -21.72
C GLN A 185 -4.65 5.31 -22.16
N TYR A 186 -3.69 5.60 -21.29
CA TYR A 186 -2.61 6.55 -21.57
C TYR A 186 -1.86 6.26 -22.86
N ARG A 187 -1.51 4.99 -23.11
CA ARG A 187 -0.87 4.58 -24.37
C ARG A 187 -1.71 4.95 -25.59
N ARG A 188 -3.02 4.68 -25.53
CA ARG A 188 -3.97 5.01 -26.60
C ARG A 188 -4.18 6.53 -26.74
N LEU A 189 -4.09 7.28 -25.64
CA LEU A 189 -4.14 8.74 -25.66
C LEU A 189 -2.88 9.32 -26.31
N LEU A 190 -1.69 8.75 -26.02
CA LEU A 190 -0.41 9.12 -26.65
C LEU A 190 -0.44 8.84 -28.15
N GLU A 191 -0.85 7.65 -28.55
CA GLU A 191 -0.97 7.24 -29.96
C GLU A 191 -1.91 8.15 -30.75
N LYS A 192 -2.93 8.72 -30.09
CA LYS A 192 -3.87 9.68 -30.68
C LYS A 192 -3.41 11.15 -30.60
N GLY A 193 -2.23 11.43 -30.03
CA GLY A 193 -1.73 12.79 -29.83
C GLY A 193 -2.57 13.63 -28.87
N LEU A 194 -3.36 12.99 -28.00
CA LEU A 194 -4.22 13.67 -27.01
C LEU A 194 -3.45 14.03 -25.73
N VAL A 195 -2.27 13.45 -25.52
CA VAL A 195 -1.35 13.78 -24.43
C VAL A 195 0.07 13.99 -25.00
N PRO A 196 0.85 14.93 -24.43
CA PRO A 196 0.49 15.84 -23.33
C PRO A 196 -0.52 16.92 -23.76
N LEU A 197 -1.40 17.33 -22.83
CA LEU A 197 -2.44 18.34 -23.09
C LEU A 197 -1.79 19.69 -23.37
N LYS A 198 -2.10 20.35 -24.49
CA LYS A 198 -1.56 21.68 -24.81
C LYS A 198 -1.93 22.71 -23.71
N GLY A 199 -0.95 23.46 -23.19
CA GLY A 199 -1.17 24.66 -22.37
C GLY A 199 -1.26 24.52 -20.83
N ARG A 200 -0.88 23.40 -20.21
CA ARG A 200 -0.74 23.28 -18.73
C ARG A 200 0.68 22.91 -18.35
N ASN A 201 1.18 23.27 -17.16
CA ASN A 201 2.51 22.85 -16.70
C ASN A 201 2.63 21.30 -16.73
N HIS A 202 3.40 20.79 -17.71
CA HIS A 202 3.31 19.42 -18.22
C HIS A 202 4.04 18.37 -17.39
N ASN A 203 4.94 18.77 -16.51
CA ASN A 203 6.02 17.87 -16.11
C ASN A 203 5.61 16.84 -15.06
N VAL A 204 4.71 17.17 -14.13
CA VAL A 204 4.39 16.25 -13.02
C VAL A 204 3.32 15.23 -13.43
N ILE A 205 2.20 15.69 -13.98
CA ILE A 205 1.08 14.80 -14.35
C ILE A 205 1.46 13.90 -15.53
N SER A 206 2.15 14.44 -16.54
CA SER A 206 2.60 13.62 -17.68
C SER A 206 3.60 12.56 -17.25
N THR A 207 4.51 12.89 -16.32
CA THR A 207 5.47 11.91 -15.80
C THR A 207 4.78 10.86 -14.94
N MET A 208 3.89 11.25 -14.02
CA MET A 208 3.09 10.29 -13.24
C MET A 208 2.28 9.35 -14.12
N LEU A 209 1.59 9.87 -15.14
CA LEU A 209 0.82 9.06 -16.07
C LEU A 209 1.70 8.20 -16.98
N SER A 210 2.86 8.70 -17.41
CA SER A 210 3.83 7.92 -18.16
C SER A 210 4.34 6.76 -17.31
N THR A 211 4.76 7.02 -16.08
CA THR A 211 5.19 5.97 -15.16
C THR A 211 4.05 4.99 -14.88
N ALA A 212 2.83 5.48 -14.59
CA ALA A 212 1.61 4.67 -14.44
C ALA A 212 1.36 3.76 -15.64
N ALA A 213 1.52 4.27 -16.87
CA ALA A 213 1.35 3.49 -18.09
C ALA A 213 2.46 2.44 -18.27
N TYR A 214 3.71 2.77 -17.92
CA TYR A 214 4.80 1.80 -17.86
C TYR A 214 4.53 0.71 -16.81
N PHE A 215 3.99 1.06 -15.64
CA PHE A 215 3.54 0.09 -14.62
C PHE A 215 2.44 -0.81 -15.20
N VAL A 216 1.41 -0.26 -15.84
CA VAL A 216 0.33 -1.04 -16.47
C VAL A 216 0.88 -1.95 -17.58
N TYR A 217 1.82 -1.47 -18.41
CA TYR A 217 2.41 -2.27 -19.48
C TYR A 217 3.17 -3.49 -18.95
N VAL A 218 3.96 -3.33 -17.87
CA VAL A 218 4.65 -4.48 -17.26
C VAL A 218 3.67 -5.48 -16.68
N THR A 219 2.56 -5.02 -16.10
CA THR A 219 1.53 -5.94 -15.61
C THR A 219 0.85 -6.71 -16.73
N ASN A 220 0.76 -6.17 -17.95
CA ASN A 220 0.11 -6.85 -19.08
C ASN A 220 0.85 -8.13 -19.56
N GLY A 221 1.96 -8.52 -18.92
CA GLY A 221 2.59 -9.84 -19.09
C GLY A 221 2.04 -10.94 -18.16
N LEU A 222 1.33 -10.60 -17.07
CA LEU A 222 0.65 -11.52 -16.16
C LEU A 222 -0.45 -10.76 -15.38
N ILE A 223 -1.70 -10.85 -15.82
CA ILE A 223 -2.87 -10.38 -15.05
C ILE A 223 -3.78 -11.58 -14.82
N PHE A 224 -3.81 -12.06 -13.57
CA PHE A 224 -4.97 -12.79 -13.04
C PHE A 224 -5.89 -11.81 -12.30
N LEU A 225 -7.18 -11.99 -12.58
CA LEU A 225 -8.37 -11.28 -12.11
C LEU A 225 -8.31 -10.84 -10.64
N ILE A 226 -8.42 -9.52 -10.41
CA ILE A 226 -9.40 -8.97 -9.46
C ILE A 226 -10.03 -7.75 -10.15
N LEU A 227 -11.05 -8.03 -10.97
CA LEU A 227 -12.14 -7.10 -11.21
C LEU A 227 -13.02 -7.16 -9.95
N VAL A 228 -12.76 -6.30 -8.96
CA VAL A 228 -13.80 -6.01 -7.98
C VAL A 228 -14.80 -5.09 -8.68
N TYR A 229 -15.91 -5.70 -9.09
CA TYR A 229 -17.26 -5.15 -9.03
C TYR A 229 -17.34 -3.69 -8.54
N MET A 230 -17.34 -2.77 -9.50
CA MET A 230 -17.96 -1.45 -9.36
C MET A 230 -18.96 -1.31 -10.50
N THR A 231 -19.86 -2.29 -10.65
CA THR A 231 -21.23 -2.00 -11.07
C THR A 231 -21.93 -1.44 -9.83
N CYS A 232 -21.61 -0.19 -9.46
CA CYS A 232 -22.64 0.61 -8.80
C CYS A 232 -23.55 1.06 -9.93
N GLU A 233 -24.72 0.44 -9.93
CA GLU A 233 -25.89 0.87 -10.66
C GLU A 233 -26.05 2.39 -10.57
N TYR A 234 -26.51 2.95 -11.68
CA TYR A 234 -27.11 4.28 -11.71
C TYR A 234 -28.16 4.37 -10.59
N VAL A 235 -27.93 5.24 -9.62
CA VAL A 235 -29.03 5.99 -9.02
C VAL A 235 -28.80 7.43 -9.43
N VAL A 236 -29.51 7.79 -10.50
CA VAL A 236 -29.87 9.17 -10.80
C VAL A 236 -30.58 9.70 -9.56
N TYR A 237 -29.95 10.64 -8.86
CA TYR A 237 -30.71 11.70 -8.23
C TYR A 237 -30.57 12.90 -9.14
N ASP A 238 -31.65 13.14 -9.88
CA ASP A 238 -31.96 14.42 -10.47
C ASP A 238 -31.90 15.52 -9.41
N ASP A 239 -31.75 16.75 -9.90
CA ASP A 239 -31.75 18.02 -9.18
C ASP A 239 -30.45 18.35 -8.44
N TRP A 240 -29.62 19.18 -9.08
CA TRP A 240 -29.29 20.53 -8.64
C TRP A 240 -28.76 21.33 -9.84
N ILE A 241 -29.71 21.89 -10.59
CA ILE A 241 -29.53 23.08 -11.44
C ILE A 241 -29.07 24.24 -10.55
N TRP A 242 -28.16 25.10 -11.05
CA TRP A 242 -28.23 26.57 -11.17
C TRP A 242 -26.87 27.02 -11.75
N LYS A 243 -26.85 27.56 -12.98
CA LYS A 243 -26.81 29.01 -13.28
C LYS A 243 -25.59 29.73 -12.71
#